data_AF-A0A928SMK8-F1
#
_entry.id   AF-A0A928SMK8-F1
#
_cell.length_a   1.000
_cell.length_b   1.000
_cell.length_c   1.000
_cell.angle_alpha   90.00
_cell.angle_beta   90.00
_cell.angle_gamma   90.00
#
_symmetry.space_group_name_H-M   'P 1'
#
loop_
_entity.id
_entity.type
_entity.pdbx_description
1 polymer ?
#
loop_
_entity_poly.entity_id
_entity_poly.type
_entity_poly.pdbx_seq_one_letter_code
_entity_poly.pdbx_strand_id
1 'polypeptide(L)'
;MRRPALIGAAVLGAIVALGVVLFVARRERADPARCPDGLAAQGFRCCAPGQTLAQGACSGTPASCPSGFETTSRGCVAQARRVLIAGGTLTLSPNDWEAEGVVARTLTVAAFELDTTEVTHARWSSCAGCRKLDHSEPGLPVTGVSADEAEKLCLAAGGRLPSADEWLFAATSASVRRYPWGQTGLVCRRASFGLVEGPCAIGADRPELAGARPDGRSPEGVLDLSGNVAEWAREPDGSARARGGSFRSRVAGELKSWAAESAAGPAAHIGFRCAYPSGPH
;
A
#
# COMPACT_ATOMS: atom_id res chain seq x y z
N MET A 1 48.46 1.90 50.81
CA MET A 1 48.34 1.23 49.49
C MET A 1 46.98 0.51 49.40
N ARG A 2 45.91 1.15 48.89
CA ARG A 2 44.56 0.55 48.74
C ARG A 2 43.75 1.14 47.56
N ARG A 3 44.40 1.63 46.51
CA ARG A 3 43.74 2.27 45.34
C ARG A 3 43.45 1.38 44.12
N PRO A 4 44.14 0.24 43.84
CA PRO A 4 43.90 -0.48 42.58
C PRO A 4 42.60 -1.30 42.57
N ALA A 5 42.16 -1.82 43.73
CA ALA A 5 40.95 -2.65 43.83
C ALA A 5 39.64 -1.88 43.60
N LEU A 6 39.59 -0.61 44.04
CA LEU A 6 38.42 0.26 43.86
C LEU A 6 38.23 0.69 42.40
N ILE A 7 39.32 0.89 41.66
CA ILE A 7 39.27 1.23 40.24
C ILE A 7 38.81 0.01 39.43
N GLY A 8 39.30 -1.19 39.76
CA GLY A 8 38.85 -2.43 39.11
C GLY A 8 37.35 -2.71 39.29
N ALA A 9 36.82 -2.48 40.50
CA ALA A 9 35.39 -2.66 40.78
C ALA A 9 34.51 -1.63 40.03
N ALA A 10 34.95 -0.37 39.93
CA ALA A 10 34.22 0.67 39.19
C ALA A 10 34.19 0.40 37.68
N VAL A 11 35.29 -0.08 37.10
CA VAL A 11 35.34 -0.46 35.67
C VAL A 11 34.44 -1.66 35.39
N LEU A 12 34.45 -2.68 36.25
CA LEU A 12 33.58 -3.85 36.10
C LEU A 12 32.09 -3.46 36.18
N GLY A 13 31.74 -2.58 37.13
CA GLY A 13 30.37 -2.05 37.25
C GLY A 13 29.90 -1.29 36.01
N ALA A 14 30.78 -0.47 35.41
CA ALA A 14 30.46 0.26 34.18
C ALA A 14 30.26 -0.67 32.96
N ILE A 15 31.08 -1.72 32.83
CA ILE A 15 30.94 -2.71 31.75
C ILE A 15 29.63 -3.50 31.90
N VAL A 16 29.27 -3.91 33.11
CA VAL A 16 28.01 -4.62 33.37
C VAL A 16 26.81 -3.71 33.08
N ALA A 17 26.85 -2.45 33.54
CA ALA A 17 25.80 -1.49 33.26
C ALA A 17 25.62 -1.23 31.75
N LEU A 18 26.73 -1.05 31.01
CA LEU A 18 26.70 -0.90 29.55
C LEU A 18 26.17 -2.17 28.87
N GLY A 19 26.55 -3.35 29.34
CA GLY A 19 26.04 -4.63 28.85
C GLY A 19 24.53 -4.79 29.05
N VAL A 20 24.01 -4.41 30.23
CA VAL A 20 22.57 -4.41 30.52
C VAL A 20 21.84 -3.39 29.65
N VAL A 21 22.36 -2.16 29.50
CA VAL A 21 21.78 -1.14 28.63
C VAL A 21 21.74 -1.61 27.17
N LEU A 22 22.82 -2.21 26.67
CA LEU A 22 22.86 -2.74 25.30
C LEU A 22 21.93 -3.95 25.12
N PHE A 23 21.78 -4.79 26.15
CA PHE A 23 20.85 -5.92 26.13
C PHE A 23 19.39 -5.44 26.13
N VAL A 24 19.03 -4.50 27.01
CA VAL A 24 17.71 -3.87 27.06
C VAL A 24 17.44 -3.12 25.76
N ALA A 25 18.37 -2.29 25.28
CA ALA A 25 18.22 -1.57 24.02
C ALA A 25 18.11 -2.51 22.82
N ARG A 26 18.77 -3.68 22.81
CA ARG A 26 18.57 -4.70 21.76
C ARG A 26 17.23 -5.40 21.89
N ARG A 27 16.74 -5.62 23.11
CA ARG A 27 15.44 -6.25 23.38
C ARG A 27 14.26 -5.30 23.11
N GLU A 28 14.48 -4.00 23.31
CA GLU A 28 13.52 -2.91 23.12
C GLU A 28 13.70 -2.17 21.78
N ARG A 29 14.66 -2.56 20.95
CA ARG A 29 14.59 -2.34 19.50
C ARG A 29 13.43 -3.15 18.96
N ALA A 30 12.21 -2.72 19.27
CA ALA A 30 11.08 -2.99 18.44
C ALA A 30 11.42 -2.35 17.09
N ASP A 31 11.47 -3.16 16.03
CA ASP A 31 11.46 -2.61 14.68
C ASP A 31 10.32 -1.57 14.63
N PRO A 32 10.54 -0.39 14.01
CA PRO A 32 9.45 0.58 13.85
C PRO A 32 8.24 -0.18 13.33
N ALA A 33 7.10 -0.07 14.01
CA ALA A 33 5.92 -0.91 13.78
C ALA A 33 5.49 -0.81 12.30
N ARG A 34 6.07 -1.71 11.48
CA ARG A 34 5.91 -1.73 10.03
C ARG A 34 4.74 -2.60 9.63
N CYS A 35 4.18 -3.38 10.55
CA CYS A 35 2.97 -4.16 10.31
C CYS A 35 1.81 -3.48 11.06
N PRO A 36 0.62 -3.41 10.45
CA PRO A 36 -0.56 -2.93 11.12
C PRO A 36 -0.96 -3.86 12.27
N ASP A 37 -1.85 -3.38 13.14
CA ASP A 37 -2.49 -4.20 14.15
C ASP A 37 -3.16 -5.43 13.53
N GLY A 38 -2.98 -6.59 14.16
CA GLY A 38 -3.49 -7.87 13.67
C GLY A 38 -2.59 -8.59 12.68
N LEU A 39 -1.45 -8.01 12.26
CA LEU A 39 -0.39 -8.69 11.52
C LEU A 39 0.94 -8.65 12.29
N ALA A 40 1.77 -9.66 12.11
CA ALA A 40 3.09 -9.77 12.72
C ALA A 40 4.19 -9.75 11.65
N ALA A 41 5.29 -9.08 11.95
CA ALA A 41 6.47 -9.09 11.10
C ALA A 41 7.07 -10.51 11.05
N GLN A 42 7.21 -11.06 9.86
CA GLN A 42 7.91 -12.32 9.57
C GLN A 42 8.92 -12.02 8.46
N GLY A 43 10.21 -11.88 8.79
CA GLY A 43 11.25 -11.52 7.82
C GLY A 43 11.01 -10.13 7.21
N PHE A 44 10.62 -10.07 5.94
CA PHE A 44 10.27 -8.83 5.22
C PHE A 44 8.76 -8.65 4.96
N ARG A 45 7.93 -9.62 5.35
CA ARG A 45 6.47 -9.58 5.18
C ARG A 45 5.75 -9.28 6.49
N CYS A 46 4.48 -8.92 6.38
CA CYS A 46 3.52 -8.88 7.48
C CYS A 46 2.50 -10.03 7.34
N CYS A 47 2.64 -11.07 8.16
CA CYS A 47 1.77 -12.25 8.11
C CYS A 47 0.75 -12.23 9.25
N ALA A 48 -0.42 -12.83 9.02
CA ALA A 48 -1.43 -12.96 10.06
C ALA A 48 -1.00 -14.01 11.12
N PRO A 49 -1.46 -13.89 12.38
CA PRO A 49 -1.20 -14.87 13.42
C PRO A 49 -1.52 -16.30 12.95
N GLY A 50 -0.65 -17.26 13.26
CA GLY A 50 -0.78 -18.65 12.81
C GLY A 50 -0.20 -18.94 11.42
N GLN A 51 0.16 -17.90 10.65
CA GLN A 51 0.90 -18.06 9.40
C GLN A 51 2.41 -17.92 9.59
N THR A 52 3.18 -18.53 8.70
CA THR A 52 4.64 -18.45 8.67
C THR A 52 5.12 -18.02 7.28
N LEU A 53 6.20 -17.24 7.22
CA LEU A 53 6.83 -16.89 5.95
C LEU A 53 7.54 -18.12 5.36
N ALA A 54 7.14 -18.52 4.15
CA ALA A 54 7.78 -19.58 3.38
C ALA A 54 7.90 -19.14 1.92
N GLN A 55 9.12 -19.15 1.37
CA GLN A 55 9.39 -18.76 -0.03
C GLN A 55 8.82 -17.38 -0.40
N GLY A 56 8.95 -16.40 0.50
CA GLY A 56 8.45 -15.04 0.31
C GLY A 56 6.95 -14.84 0.53
N ALA A 57 6.17 -15.91 0.74
CA ALA A 57 4.73 -15.87 0.96
C ALA A 57 4.34 -16.20 2.41
N CYS A 58 3.29 -15.56 2.93
CA CYS A 58 2.66 -16.00 4.17
C CYS A 58 1.87 -17.28 3.91
N SER A 59 2.24 -18.38 4.58
CA SER A 59 1.64 -19.71 4.40
C SER A 59 1.03 -20.23 5.70
N GLY A 60 0.03 -21.09 5.57
CA GLY A 60 -0.77 -21.62 6.68
C GLY A 60 -2.12 -20.90 6.84
N THR A 61 -2.99 -21.48 7.67
CA THR A 61 -4.29 -20.90 7.97
C THR A 61 -4.15 -19.86 9.08
N PRO A 62 -4.59 -18.60 8.86
CA PRO A 62 -4.55 -17.58 9.89
C PRO A 62 -5.50 -17.92 11.05
N ALA A 63 -5.03 -17.74 12.28
CA ALA A 63 -5.83 -17.84 13.49
C ALA A 63 -6.82 -16.66 13.64
N SER A 64 -6.45 -15.50 13.12
CA SER A 64 -7.26 -14.28 13.11
C SER A 64 -6.78 -13.35 12.00
N CYS A 65 -7.65 -12.44 11.55
CA CYS A 65 -7.32 -11.41 10.56
C CYS A 65 -7.53 -10.00 11.13
N PRO A 66 -6.86 -8.96 10.58
CA PRO A 66 -7.11 -7.58 10.96
C PRO A 66 -8.57 -7.15 10.71
N SER A 67 -8.99 -6.06 11.35
CA SER A 67 -10.33 -5.49 11.13
C SER A 67 -10.53 -5.12 9.65
N GLY A 68 -11.69 -5.46 9.09
CA GLY A 68 -12.01 -5.27 7.67
C GLY A 68 -11.53 -6.38 6.74
N PHE A 69 -10.94 -7.45 7.29
CA PHE A 69 -10.53 -8.64 6.54
C PHE A 69 -11.39 -9.86 6.89
N GLU A 70 -11.65 -10.70 5.89
CA GLU A 70 -12.22 -12.03 6.03
C GLU A 70 -11.11 -13.08 6.12
N THR A 71 -11.32 -14.06 7.00
CA THR A 71 -10.43 -15.20 7.19
C THR A 71 -10.74 -16.28 6.17
N THR A 72 -9.73 -16.67 5.38
CA THR A 72 -9.81 -17.83 4.48
C THR A 72 -8.80 -18.88 4.90
N SER A 73 -8.91 -20.10 4.37
CA SER A 73 -7.94 -21.18 4.64
C SER A 73 -6.50 -20.84 4.22
N ARG A 74 -6.32 -19.87 3.32
CA ARG A 74 -5.02 -19.48 2.72
C ARG A 74 -4.54 -18.09 3.15
N GLY A 75 -5.27 -17.39 4.00
CA GLY A 75 -4.88 -16.04 4.46
C GLY A 75 -6.06 -15.10 4.64
N CYS A 76 -5.74 -13.84 4.93
CA CYS A 76 -6.71 -12.77 5.10
C CYS A 76 -7.00 -12.07 3.77
N VAL A 77 -8.26 -11.75 3.50
CA VAL A 77 -8.69 -11.02 2.30
C VAL A 77 -9.48 -9.80 2.73
N ALA A 78 -9.13 -8.61 2.27
CA ALA A 78 -9.91 -7.41 2.58
C ALA A 78 -11.33 -7.55 2.03
N GLN A 79 -12.33 -7.10 2.81
CA GLN A 79 -13.71 -7.09 2.38
C GLN A 79 -13.87 -6.21 1.15
N ALA A 80 -14.50 -6.75 0.10
CA ALA A 80 -14.79 -6.00 -1.11
C ALA A 80 -15.84 -4.91 -0.80
N ARG A 81 -15.38 -3.68 -0.60
CA ARG A 81 -16.22 -2.51 -0.35
C ARG A 81 -15.96 -1.47 -1.42
N ARG A 82 -16.99 -0.67 -1.67
CA ARG A 82 -16.92 0.54 -2.48
C ARG A 82 -17.19 1.74 -1.61
N VAL A 83 -16.65 2.89 -2.00
CA VAL A 83 -16.98 4.17 -1.39
C VAL A 83 -17.44 5.16 -2.45
N LEU A 84 -18.47 5.92 -2.13
CA LEU A 84 -18.92 7.04 -2.93
C LEU A 84 -17.91 8.20 -2.83
N ILE A 85 -17.34 8.57 -3.95
CA ILE A 85 -16.65 9.84 -4.14
C ILE A 85 -17.67 10.81 -4.70
N ALA A 86 -17.99 11.87 -3.93
CA ALA A 86 -19.05 12.82 -4.28
C ALA A 86 -18.79 13.62 -5.57
N GLY A 87 -17.57 13.53 -6.11
CA GLY A 87 -17.12 14.32 -7.23
C GLY A 87 -16.94 15.79 -6.86
N GLY A 88 -16.65 16.61 -7.85
CA GLY A 88 -16.43 18.04 -7.69
C GLY A 88 -15.26 18.54 -8.53
N THR A 89 -14.83 19.76 -8.23
CA THR A 89 -13.76 20.44 -8.94
C THR A 89 -12.52 20.53 -8.06
N LEU A 90 -11.39 20.04 -8.57
CA LEU A 90 -10.08 20.15 -7.94
C LEU A 90 -9.20 21.06 -8.79
N THR A 91 -8.69 22.13 -8.18
CA THR A 91 -7.65 22.96 -8.80
C THR A 91 -6.30 22.53 -8.25
N LEU A 92 -5.50 21.90 -9.10
CA LEU A 92 -4.07 21.73 -8.85
C LEU A 92 -3.39 23.03 -9.24
N SER A 93 -2.81 23.73 -8.29
CA SER A 93 -1.88 24.83 -8.55
C SER A 93 -0.54 24.45 -7.94
N PRO A 94 0.60 24.83 -8.53
CA PRO A 94 1.89 24.66 -7.88
C PRO A 94 1.90 25.51 -6.61
N ASN A 95 1.68 24.90 -5.46
CA ASN A 95 1.70 25.58 -4.16
C ASN A 95 3.02 25.36 -3.42
N ASP A 96 4.02 24.78 -4.07
CA ASP A 96 5.38 24.62 -3.57
C ASP A 96 6.39 24.33 -4.71
N TRP A 97 7.67 24.28 -4.34
CA TRP A 97 8.78 23.80 -5.18
C TRP A 97 8.70 22.28 -5.44
N GLU A 98 7.87 21.55 -4.69
CA GLU A 98 7.71 20.10 -4.79
C GLU A 98 6.70 19.66 -5.87
N ALA A 99 5.86 20.60 -6.34
CA ALA A 99 4.95 20.49 -7.47
C ALA A 99 5.56 21.12 -8.74
N GLU A 100 6.84 21.46 -8.75
CA GLU A 100 7.56 21.84 -9.97
C GLU A 100 7.37 20.77 -11.06
N GLY A 101 6.83 21.19 -12.22
CA GLY A 101 6.46 20.29 -13.32
C GLY A 101 5.00 19.83 -13.33
N VAL A 102 4.21 20.09 -12.28
CA VAL A 102 2.75 19.94 -12.31
C VAL A 102 2.15 21.20 -12.96
N VAL A 103 1.69 21.08 -14.20
CA VAL A 103 0.97 22.17 -14.88
C VAL A 103 -0.29 22.49 -14.07
N ALA A 104 -0.49 23.77 -13.75
CA ALA A 104 -1.71 24.22 -13.09
C ALA A 104 -2.92 23.74 -13.91
N ARG A 105 -3.76 22.91 -13.29
CA ARG A 105 -4.91 22.33 -13.97
C ARG A 105 -6.10 22.23 -13.03
N THR A 106 -7.24 22.57 -13.57
CA THR A 106 -8.53 22.35 -12.91
C THR A 106 -9.14 21.12 -13.54
N LEU A 107 -9.46 20.12 -12.72
CA LEU A 107 -10.18 18.92 -13.13
C LEU A 107 -11.54 18.88 -12.44
N THR A 108 -12.56 18.45 -13.17
CA THR A 108 -13.91 18.26 -12.65
C THR A 108 -14.31 16.82 -12.88
N VAL A 109 -14.68 16.13 -11.82
CA VAL A 109 -15.12 14.74 -11.85
C VAL A 109 -16.55 14.66 -11.35
N ALA A 110 -17.37 13.85 -12.02
CA ALA A 110 -18.70 13.52 -11.53
C ALA A 110 -18.60 12.63 -10.28
N ALA A 111 -19.70 12.43 -9.57
CA ALA A 111 -19.74 11.45 -8.49
C ALA A 111 -19.58 10.02 -9.05
N PHE A 112 -18.81 9.18 -8.36
CA PHE A 112 -18.56 7.79 -8.74
C PHE A 112 -18.31 6.95 -7.49
N GLU A 113 -18.47 5.64 -7.59
CA GLU A 113 -17.97 4.73 -6.55
C GLU A 113 -16.58 4.22 -6.90
N LEU A 114 -15.74 4.02 -5.90
CA LEU A 114 -14.39 3.47 -6.05
C LEU A 114 -14.21 2.29 -5.09
N ASP A 115 -13.56 1.22 -5.55
CA ASP A 115 -13.15 0.16 -4.64
C ASP A 115 -12.21 0.71 -3.55
N THR A 116 -12.46 0.33 -2.30
CA THR A 116 -11.69 0.84 -1.15
C THR A 116 -10.25 0.34 -1.14
N THR A 117 -9.97 -0.80 -1.76
CA THR A 117 -8.63 -1.40 -1.90
C THR A 117 -8.37 -1.78 -3.36
N GLU A 118 -7.15 -2.15 -3.67
CA GLU A 118 -6.81 -2.76 -4.96
C GLU A 118 -7.52 -4.11 -5.15
N VAL A 119 -7.69 -4.52 -6.40
CA VAL A 119 -8.30 -5.82 -6.73
C VAL A 119 -7.38 -6.95 -6.29
N THR A 120 -7.86 -7.79 -5.38
CA THR A 120 -7.12 -8.94 -4.85
C THR A 120 -7.17 -10.17 -5.75
N HIS A 121 -6.26 -11.11 -5.56
CA HIS A 121 -6.30 -12.42 -6.22
C HIS A 121 -7.61 -13.19 -5.95
N ALA A 122 -8.19 -13.05 -4.75
CA ALA A 122 -9.49 -13.61 -4.42
C ALA A 122 -10.58 -13.09 -5.37
N ARG A 123 -10.62 -11.76 -5.55
CA ARG A 123 -11.59 -11.13 -6.45
C ARG A 123 -11.31 -11.41 -7.92
N TRP A 124 -10.05 -11.48 -8.33
CA TRP A 124 -9.69 -11.85 -9.70
C TRP A 124 -10.14 -13.27 -10.07
N SER A 125 -10.12 -14.19 -9.12
CA SER A 125 -10.47 -15.60 -9.37
C SER A 125 -11.89 -15.79 -9.90
N SER A 126 -12.81 -14.87 -9.59
CA SER A 126 -14.20 -14.87 -10.07
C SER A 126 -14.41 -14.18 -11.43
N CYS A 127 -13.38 -13.56 -12.01
CA CYS A 127 -13.49 -12.93 -13.32
C CYS A 127 -13.70 -13.98 -14.43
N ALA A 128 -14.85 -13.90 -15.09
CA ALA A 128 -15.13 -14.67 -16.30
C ALA A 128 -14.34 -14.10 -17.48
N GLY A 129 -13.59 -14.95 -18.19
CA GLY A 129 -12.79 -14.54 -19.36
C GLY A 129 -11.43 -13.90 -19.05
N CYS A 130 -11.10 -13.67 -17.77
CA CYS A 130 -9.74 -13.33 -17.36
C CYS A 130 -8.83 -14.56 -17.38
N ARG A 131 -7.52 -14.35 -17.65
CA ARG A 131 -6.53 -15.42 -17.48
C ARG A 131 -6.50 -15.88 -16.03
N LYS A 132 -6.31 -17.18 -15.79
CA LYS A 132 -6.17 -17.69 -14.43
C LYS A 132 -4.80 -17.31 -13.88
N LEU A 133 -4.81 -16.76 -12.67
CA LEU A 133 -3.62 -16.40 -11.91
C LEU A 133 -3.56 -17.34 -10.71
N ASP A 134 -2.53 -18.18 -10.65
CA ASP A 134 -2.27 -18.94 -9.45
C ASP A 134 -1.51 -18.05 -8.46
N HIS A 135 -2.00 -18.02 -7.23
CA HIS A 135 -1.39 -17.26 -6.16
C HIS A 135 -1.69 -17.92 -4.81
N SER A 136 -0.65 -18.09 -3.99
CA SER A 136 -0.76 -18.74 -2.68
C SER A 136 -1.54 -17.88 -1.68
N GLU A 137 -1.40 -16.56 -1.77
CA GLU A 137 -2.02 -15.58 -0.86
C GLU A 137 -3.19 -14.86 -1.56
N PRO A 138 -4.45 -15.19 -1.26
CA PRO A 138 -5.62 -14.64 -1.97
C PRO A 138 -5.87 -13.15 -1.71
N GLY A 139 -5.33 -12.59 -0.62
CA GLY A 139 -5.52 -11.19 -0.24
C GLY A 139 -4.48 -10.22 -0.81
N LEU A 140 -3.48 -10.70 -1.56
CA LEU A 140 -2.57 -9.80 -2.27
C LEU A 140 -3.28 -9.14 -3.45
N PRO A 141 -2.94 -7.89 -3.77
CA PRO A 141 -3.40 -7.26 -5.00
C PRO A 141 -2.86 -8.02 -6.22
N VAL A 142 -3.68 -8.12 -7.27
CA VAL A 142 -3.24 -8.66 -8.55
C VAL A 142 -2.26 -7.69 -9.20
N THR A 143 -1.11 -8.22 -9.62
CA THR A 143 -0.13 -7.51 -10.44
C THR A 143 0.23 -8.31 -11.68
N GLY A 144 1.03 -7.72 -12.57
CA GLY A 144 1.48 -8.41 -13.78
C GLY A 144 0.35 -8.67 -14.76
N VAL A 145 -0.60 -7.73 -14.83
CA VAL A 145 -1.69 -7.69 -15.82
C VAL A 145 -1.63 -6.38 -16.61
N SER A 146 -2.07 -6.40 -17.87
CA SER A 146 -2.19 -5.17 -18.66
C SER A 146 -3.39 -4.33 -18.21
N ALA A 147 -3.40 -3.05 -18.59
CA ALA A 147 -4.58 -2.20 -18.37
C ALA A 147 -5.85 -2.78 -19.02
N ASP A 148 -5.73 -3.46 -20.17
CA ASP A 148 -6.88 -4.07 -20.84
C ASP A 148 -7.36 -5.34 -20.14
N GLU A 149 -6.46 -6.13 -19.55
CA GLU A 149 -6.83 -7.26 -18.69
C GLU A 149 -7.53 -6.78 -17.41
N ALA A 150 -7.03 -5.69 -16.81
CA ALA A 150 -7.64 -5.05 -15.66
C ALA A 150 -9.04 -4.51 -15.99
N GLU A 151 -9.18 -3.81 -17.12
CA GLU A 151 -10.45 -3.28 -17.62
C GLU A 151 -11.51 -4.39 -17.80
N LYS A 152 -11.12 -5.56 -18.32
CA LYS A 152 -12.05 -6.70 -18.48
C LYS A 152 -12.67 -7.12 -17.16
N LEU A 153 -11.88 -7.17 -16.07
CA LEU A 153 -12.43 -7.49 -14.75
C LEU A 153 -13.39 -6.40 -14.28
N CYS A 154 -13.00 -5.13 -14.42
CA CYS A 154 -13.85 -4.03 -13.98
C CYS A 154 -15.18 -4.00 -14.75
N LEU A 155 -15.16 -4.17 -16.07
CA LEU A 155 -16.36 -4.27 -16.90
C LEU A 155 -17.24 -5.46 -16.51
N ALA A 156 -16.65 -6.63 -16.26
CA ALA A 156 -17.39 -7.81 -15.80
C ALA A 156 -18.04 -7.59 -14.41
N ALA A 157 -17.49 -6.69 -13.59
CA ALA A 157 -18.03 -6.28 -12.30
C ALA A 157 -18.99 -5.06 -12.38
N GLY A 158 -19.36 -4.62 -13.59
CA GLY A 158 -20.23 -3.46 -13.82
C GLY A 158 -19.56 -2.10 -13.62
N GLY A 159 -18.23 -2.06 -13.57
CA GLY A 159 -17.42 -0.86 -13.45
C GLY A 159 -16.50 -0.66 -14.65
N ARG A 160 -15.41 0.06 -14.41
CA ARG A 160 -14.32 0.34 -15.37
C ARG A 160 -13.03 0.65 -14.62
N LEU A 161 -11.92 0.79 -15.32
CA LEU A 161 -10.77 1.46 -14.72
C LEU A 161 -11.13 2.93 -14.39
N PRO A 162 -10.58 3.49 -13.29
CA PRO A 162 -10.70 4.91 -13.03
C PRO A 162 -10.00 5.69 -14.15
N SER A 163 -10.54 6.86 -14.48
CA SER A 163 -9.77 7.85 -15.21
C SER A 163 -8.63 8.37 -14.33
N ALA A 164 -7.58 8.90 -14.96
CA ALA A 164 -6.48 9.57 -14.27
C ALA A 164 -6.96 10.68 -13.32
N ASP A 165 -8.00 11.42 -13.73
CA ASP A 165 -8.56 12.52 -12.97
C ASP A 165 -9.38 12.03 -11.78
N GLU A 166 -10.16 10.95 -11.92
CA GLU A 166 -10.87 10.32 -10.80
C GLU A 166 -9.92 9.72 -9.78
N TRP A 167 -8.88 9.02 -10.25
CA TRP A 167 -7.87 8.45 -9.37
C TRP A 167 -7.17 9.55 -8.55
N LEU A 168 -6.74 10.62 -9.23
CA LEU A 168 -6.11 11.76 -8.59
C LEU A 168 -7.07 12.46 -7.61
N PHE A 169 -8.34 12.63 -7.99
CA PHE A 169 -9.35 13.24 -7.12
C PHE A 169 -9.56 12.40 -5.84
N ALA A 170 -9.62 11.07 -5.96
CA ALA A 170 -9.70 10.17 -4.80
C ALA A 170 -8.43 10.22 -3.92
N ALA A 171 -7.25 10.36 -4.52
CA ALA A 171 -5.97 10.46 -3.80
C ALA A 171 -5.73 11.83 -3.13
N THR A 172 -6.59 12.82 -3.38
CA THR A 172 -6.45 14.19 -2.87
C THR A 172 -7.67 14.66 -2.07
N SER A 173 -8.84 14.03 -2.24
CA SER A 173 -10.08 14.34 -1.52
C SER A 173 -10.49 15.81 -1.69
N ALA A 174 -10.70 16.22 -2.95
CA ALA A 174 -11.09 17.58 -3.37
C ALA A 174 -10.15 18.72 -2.91
N SER A 175 -8.95 18.41 -2.42
CA SER A 175 -7.96 19.39 -1.92
C SER A 175 -6.54 18.92 -2.23
N VAL A 176 -5.62 19.81 -2.60
CA VAL A 176 -4.24 19.37 -2.92
C VAL A 176 -3.58 18.77 -1.67
N ARG A 177 -3.29 17.46 -1.71
CA ARG A 177 -2.58 16.72 -0.65
C ARG A 177 -1.38 16.00 -1.25
N ARG A 178 -0.25 16.04 -0.54
CA ARG A 178 0.96 15.30 -0.93
C ARG A 178 0.71 13.79 -0.97
N TYR A 179 -0.05 13.28 0.00
CA TYR A 179 -0.45 11.88 0.11
C TYR A 179 -1.96 11.77 0.39
N PRO A 180 -2.60 10.61 0.17
CA PRO A 180 -4.01 10.40 0.46
C PRO A 180 -4.42 10.78 1.89
N TRP A 181 -3.57 10.51 2.87
CA TRP A 181 -3.79 10.87 4.28
C TRP A 181 -3.46 12.34 4.62
N GLY A 182 -2.97 13.14 3.68
CA GLY A 182 -2.62 14.55 3.86
C GLY A 182 -1.14 14.88 3.66
N GLN A 183 -0.66 15.89 4.38
CA GLN A 183 0.66 16.48 4.16
C GLN A 183 1.78 15.87 5.01
N THR A 184 1.42 15.09 6.03
CA THR A 184 2.39 14.50 6.96
C THR A 184 3.23 13.40 6.31
N GLY A 185 4.44 13.22 6.83
CA GLY A 185 5.45 12.33 6.25
C GLY A 185 5.02 10.89 5.96
N LEU A 186 5.67 10.34 4.94
CA LEU A 186 5.58 8.97 4.50
C LEU A 186 6.30 8.04 5.50
N VAL A 187 5.56 7.09 6.08
CA VAL A 187 6.04 6.13 7.06
C VAL A 187 5.44 4.76 6.79
N CYS A 188 6.14 3.68 7.18
CA CYS A 188 5.78 2.30 6.83
C CYS A 188 4.40 1.85 7.33
N ARG A 189 3.86 2.48 8.38
CA ARG A 189 2.47 2.21 8.85
C ARG A 189 1.39 2.77 7.91
N ARG A 190 1.71 3.78 7.09
CA ARG A 190 0.77 4.45 6.16
C ARG A 190 0.84 3.93 4.73
N ALA A 191 1.97 3.36 4.33
CA ALA A 191 2.16 2.86 2.98
C ALA A 191 3.13 1.69 2.96
N SER A 192 2.88 0.74 2.06
CA SER A 192 3.81 -0.34 1.74
C SER A 192 4.75 0.13 0.62
N PHE A 193 5.93 0.64 0.96
CA PHE A 193 6.93 1.12 0.00
C PHE A 193 8.33 0.69 0.45
N GLY A 194 9.30 0.68 -0.46
CA GLY A 194 10.68 0.32 -0.14
C GLY A 194 10.80 -1.02 0.58
N LEU A 195 10.04 -2.03 0.12
CA LEU A 195 10.04 -3.37 0.70
C LEU A 195 11.06 -4.29 0.04
N VAL A 196 11.37 -4.05 -1.24
CA VAL A 196 12.44 -4.76 -1.96
C VAL A 196 13.79 -4.32 -1.42
N GLU A 197 14.00 -3.01 -1.38
CA GLU A 197 15.21 -2.36 -0.90
C GLU A 197 14.83 -0.94 -0.48
N GLY A 198 14.74 -0.70 0.83
CA GLY A 198 14.31 0.60 1.33
C GLY A 198 14.06 0.62 2.84
N PRO A 199 13.39 1.67 3.34
CA PRO A 199 13.29 1.93 4.77
C PRO A 199 12.28 1.04 5.51
N CYS A 200 11.37 0.36 4.80
CA CYS A 200 10.29 -0.40 5.45
C CYS A 200 10.54 -1.90 5.52
N ALA A 201 11.25 -2.47 4.55
CA ALA A 201 11.78 -3.83 4.60
C ALA A 201 12.87 -3.99 3.54
N ILE A 202 13.55 -5.14 3.55
CA ILE A 202 14.52 -5.51 2.52
C ILE A 202 14.26 -6.97 2.14
N GLY A 203 14.18 -7.25 0.84
CA GLY A 203 14.05 -8.59 0.29
C GLY A 203 12.64 -9.03 -0.07
N ALA A 204 11.63 -8.16 0.00
CA ALA A 204 10.32 -8.48 -0.53
C ALA A 204 10.36 -8.59 -2.06
N ASP A 205 9.64 -9.56 -2.62
CA ASP A 205 9.50 -9.79 -4.07
C ASP A 205 8.07 -9.52 -4.58
N ARG A 206 7.16 -9.18 -3.66
CA ARG A 206 5.71 -9.02 -3.88
C ARG A 206 5.11 -7.98 -2.93
N PRO A 207 3.89 -7.48 -3.23
CA PRO A 207 3.18 -6.53 -2.37
C PRO A 207 2.73 -7.16 -1.05
N GLU A 208 2.16 -6.33 -0.18
CA GLU A 208 1.46 -6.79 1.04
C GLU A 208 -0.05 -6.95 0.77
N LEU A 209 -0.78 -7.48 1.75
CA LEU A 209 -2.24 -7.60 1.66
C LEU A 209 -2.87 -6.24 1.32
N ALA A 210 -3.76 -6.23 0.33
CA ALA A 210 -4.54 -5.03 0.00
C ALA A 210 -5.32 -4.58 1.23
N GLY A 211 -5.31 -3.29 1.56
CA GLY A 211 -5.93 -2.72 2.76
C GLY A 211 -5.12 -2.83 4.05
N ALA A 212 -3.88 -3.37 4.03
CA ALA A 212 -3.09 -3.56 5.24
C ALA A 212 -2.51 -2.27 5.84
N ARG A 213 -2.75 -1.11 5.23
CA ARG A 213 -2.28 0.20 5.70
C ARG A 213 -3.44 1.11 6.10
N PRO A 214 -4.20 0.79 7.18
CA PRO A 214 -5.37 1.58 7.57
C PRO A 214 -5.02 3.05 7.85
N ASP A 215 -3.82 3.34 8.35
CA ASP A 215 -3.37 4.71 8.63
C ASP A 215 -3.05 5.54 7.38
N GLY A 216 -3.00 4.89 6.22
CA GLY A 216 -2.82 5.50 4.91
C GLY A 216 -4.12 5.89 4.20
N ARG A 217 -5.27 5.69 4.85
CA ARG A 217 -6.58 5.97 4.24
C ARG A 217 -6.74 7.44 3.83
N SER A 218 -7.41 7.66 2.70
CA SER A 218 -7.97 8.97 2.35
C SER A 218 -9.09 9.37 3.33
N PRO A 219 -9.47 10.65 3.40
CA PRO A 219 -10.68 11.12 4.07
C PRO A 219 -11.97 10.32 3.77
N GLU A 220 -12.16 9.89 2.52
CA GLU A 220 -13.29 9.04 2.12
C GLU A 220 -13.10 7.57 2.55
N GLY A 221 -11.91 7.17 2.98
CA GLY A 221 -11.61 5.81 3.44
C GLY A 221 -11.00 4.89 2.39
N VAL A 222 -10.52 5.45 1.27
CA VAL A 222 -9.79 4.68 0.25
C VAL A 222 -8.39 4.36 0.76
N LEU A 223 -8.00 3.09 0.72
CA LEU A 223 -6.73 2.57 1.21
C LEU A 223 -5.75 2.40 0.05
N ASP A 224 -4.45 2.43 0.37
CA ASP A 224 -3.35 2.06 -0.54
C ASP A 224 -3.25 2.86 -1.85
N LEU A 225 -3.83 4.07 -1.91
CA LEU A 225 -3.61 5.00 -3.04
C LEU A 225 -2.16 5.54 -3.09
N SER A 226 -1.36 5.29 -2.06
CA SER A 226 0.10 5.49 -2.10
C SER A 226 0.81 4.22 -1.67
N GLY A 227 1.53 3.61 -2.61
CA GLY A 227 2.32 2.40 -2.39
C GLY A 227 1.50 1.12 -2.55
N ASN A 228 2.05 0.04 -2.00
CA ASN A 228 1.62 -1.34 -2.22
C ASN A 228 1.72 -1.77 -3.69
N VAL A 229 0.82 -1.35 -4.57
CA VAL A 229 0.98 -1.50 -6.02
C VAL A 229 0.64 -0.19 -6.71
N ALA A 230 1.36 0.14 -7.78
CA ALA A 230 0.95 1.24 -8.62
C ALA A 230 -0.30 0.82 -9.40
N GLU A 231 -1.18 1.75 -9.74
CA GLU A 231 -2.51 1.39 -10.24
C GLU A 231 -2.78 1.95 -11.63
N TRP A 232 -3.18 1.07 -12.55
CA TRP A 232 -3.63 1.47 -13.87
C TRP A 232 -4.80 2.45 -13.79
N ALA A 233 -4.66 3.59 -14.46
CA ALA A 233 -5.72 4.56 -14.72
C ALA A 233 -5.73 4.95 -16.21
N ARG A 234 -6.90 5.30 -16.74
CA ARG A 234 -7.08 5.72 -18.13
C ARG A 234 -6.80 7.21 -18.29
N GLU A 235 -5.88 7.54 -19.19
CA GLU A 235 -5.60 8.91 -19.60
C GLU A 235 -6.68 9.43 -20.56
N PRO A 236 -6.81 10.76 -20.73
CA PRO A 236 -7.78 11.35 -21.67
C PRO A 236 -7.59 10.92 -23.12
N ASP A 237 -6.37 10.55 -23.52
CA ASP A 237 -6.06 10.05 -24.88
C ASP A 237 -6.34 8.55 -25.06
N GLY A 238 -6.88 7.89 -24.03
CA GLY A 238 -7.19 6.45 -24.02
C GLY A 238 -6.00 5.55 -23.65
N SER A 239 -4.79 6.11 -23.56
CA SER A 239 -3.64 5.38 -23.02
C SER A 239 -3.82 5.09 -21.53
N ALA A 240 -2.96 4.23 -20.98
CA ALA A 240 -2.99 3.90 -19.55
C ALA A 240 -1.64 4.18 -18.92
N ARG A 241 -1.67 4.79 -17.73
CA ARG A 241 -0.49 5.00 -16.87
C ARG A 241 -0.81 4.54 -15.47
N ALA A 242 0.21 4.10 -14.74
CA ALA A 242 0.06 3.66 -13.37
C ALA A 242 0.27 4.83 -12.39
N ARG A 243 -0.44 4.82 -11.26
CA ARG A 243 -0.51 5.91 -10.29
C ARG A 243 -0.13 5.43 -8.88
N GLY A 244 0.35 6.34 -8.03
CA GLY A 244 0.49 6.12 -6.58
C GLY A 244 1.76 5.40 -6.10
N GLY A 245 2.59 4.89 -7.00
CA GLY A 245 3.80 4.14 -6.64
C GLY A 245 3.49 2.78 -6.03
N SER A 246 4.53 2.00 -5.69
CA SER A 246 4.37 0.59 -5.31
C SER A 246 5.25 0.19 -4.13
N PHE A 247 5.18 -1.09 -3.73
CA PHE A 247 6.09 -1.71 -2.77
C PHE A 247 7.57 -1.62 -3.17
N ARG A 248 7.86 -1.34 -4.46
CA ARG A 248 9.22 -1.17 -4.99
C ARG A 248 9.73 0.27 -4.90
N SER A 249 8.83 1.24 -4.77
CA SER A 249 9.19 2.66 -4.75
C SER A 249 10.06 2.98 -3.54
N ARG A 250 11.15 3.71 -3.75
CA ARG A 250 12.20 3.94 -2.75
C ARG A 250 12.17 5.34 -2.17
N VAL A 251 11.70 6.31 -2.94
CA VAL A 251 11.74 7.72 -2.55
C VAL A 251 10.34 8.31 -2.44
N ALA A 252 10.19 9.25 -1.52
CA ALA A 252 8.90 9.85 -1.16
C ALA A 252 8.17 10.51 -2.34
N GLY A 253 8.90 10.94 -3.38
CA GLY A 253 8.34 11.56 -4.58
C GLY A 253 7.53 10.60 -5.45
N GLU A 254 7.87 9.31 -5.47
CA GLU A 254 7.17 8.27 -6.25
C GLU A 254 5.79 7.93 -5.69
N LEU A 255 5.53 8.29 -4.42
CA LEU A 255 4.32 7.93 -3.68
C LEU A 255 3.34 9.11 -3.59
N LYS A 256 3.68 10.26 -4.16
CA LYS A 256 2.84 11.46 -4.09
C LYS A 256 1.53 11.24 -4.86
N SER A 257 0.45 11.91 -4.45
CA SER A 257 -0.88 11.75 -5.07
C SER A 257 -0.91 12.10 -6.57
N TRP A 258 0.10 12.79 -7.11
CA TRP A 258 0.22 13.11 -8.53
C TRP A 258 1.31 12.29 -9.25
N ALA A 259 1.99 11.37 -8.56
CA ALA A 259 2.99 10.51 -9.18
C ALA A 259 2.35 9.57 -10.20
N ALA A 260 3.01 9.43 -11.33
CA ALA A 260 2.55 8.58 -12.41
C ALA A 260 3.72 8.02 -13.22
N GLU A 261 3.62 6.75 -13.57
CA GLU A 261 4.60 6.03 -14.38
C GLU A 261 3.95 5.43 -15.61
N SER A 262 4.74 5.33 -16.69
CA SER A 262 4.32 4.63 -17.90
C SER A 262 4.94 3.24 -17.88
N ALA A 263 4.18 2.23 -18.32
CA ALA A 263 4.69 0.89 -18.51
C ALA A 263 4.25 0.36 -19.88
N ALA A 264 5.18 -0.31 -20.57
CA ALA A 264 4.97 -0.85 -21.91
C ALA A 264 4.03 -2.07 -21.94
N GLY A 265 3.62 -2.57 -20.77
CA GLY A 265 2.80 -3.77 -20.64
C GLY A 265 2.65 -4.22 -19.18
N PRO A 266 2.27 -5.48 -18.94
CA PRO A 266 2.13 -6.04 -17.60
C PRO A 266 3.42 -5.92 -16.79
N ALA A 267 3.32 -5.44 -15.54
CA ALA A 267 4.47 -5.29 -14.65
C ALA A 267 4.17 -5.83 -13.24
N ALA A 268 5.18 -6.44 -12.61
CA ALA A 268 5.02 -7.14 -11.32
C ALA A 268 4.65 -6.24 -10.12
N HIS A 269 4.69 -4.93 -10.29
CA HIS A 269 4.38 -3.92 -9.27
C HIS A 269 3.17 -3.04 -9.61
N ILE A 270 2.55 -3.29 -10.77
CA ILE A 270 1.38 -2.55 -11.23
C ILE A 270 0.16 -3.46 -11.13
N GLY A 271 -0.82 -3.03 -10.35
CA GLY A 271 -2.16 -3.58 -10.23
C GLY A 271 -3.21 -2.56 -10.64
N PHE A 272 -4.38 -2.63 -10.02
CA PHE A 272 -5.49 -1.72 -10.32
C PHE A 272 -6.60 -1.82 -9.26
N ARG A 273 -7.51 -0.85 -9.32
CA ARG A 273 -8.83 -0.89 -8.69
C ARG A 273 -9.90 -0.47 -9.68
N CYS A 274 -11.17 -0.77 -9.42
CA CYS A 274 -12.27 -0.40 -10.29
C CYS A 274 -13.04 0.81 -9.76
N ALA A 275 -13.52 1.63 -10.69
CA ALA A 275 -14.49 2.70 -10.47
C ALA A 275 -15.85 2.33 -11.09
N TYR A 276 -16.93 2.87 -10.55
CA TYR A 276 -18.31 2.58 -10.96
C TYR A 276 -19.11 3.87 -11.03
N PRO A 277 -20.12 3.96 -11.92
CA PRO A 277 -21.08 5.07 -11.90
C PRO A 277 -21.74 5.22 -10.53
N SER A 278 -22.03 6.46 -10.11
CA SER A 278 -22.88 6.70 -8.93
C SER A 278 -24.37 6.56 -9.30
N GLY A 279 -25.14 5.75 -8.55
CA GLY A 279 -26.58 5.58 -8.75
C GLY A 279 -27.11 4.22 -8.27
N PRO A 280 -28.45 4.06 -8.09
CA PRO A 280 -29.02 2.79 -7.64
C PRO A 280 -28.90 1.73 -8.76
N HIS A 281 -28.34 0.59 -8.39
CA HIS A 281 -28.33 -0.63 -9.21
C HIS A 281 -29.71 -1.27 -9.32
#